data_AF-A0A0E4CT53-F1
#
_entry.id   AF-A0A0E4CT53-F1
#
_cell.length_a   1.000
_cell.length_b   1.000
_cell.length_c   1.000
_cell.angle_alpha   90.00
_cell.angle_beta   90.00
_cell.angle_gamma   90.00
#
_symmetry.space_group_name_H-M   'P 1'
#
loop_
_entity.id
_entity.type
_entity.pdbx_description
1 polymer ?
#
loop_
_entity_poly.entity_id
_entity_poly.type
_entity_poly.pdbx_seq_one_letter_code
_entity_poly.pdbx_strand_id
1 'polypeptide(L)'
;MKDQARIYWTTIEDIEHKLSKENRTYMSKVKGYMLLSSLFHDADEVMVEHLYNMYLDVFEGQKNGLSAEEFLGDNPKAMADELLKNLPPLTVKKALDLSLMVGGIFLAFQFLAEFAGSGQIGLNMMSILGFMSLALAFPILFFLLIKQVIYQTKKWKIWGTYLLFGLLFVTALAINTWITNHLSSILLPRIWSILLALIIVVVTTIYRKEDLVKCIFLPVFLLYFLSGLLQVYLAFQGISGDFWNKWLPVGVMLLGFVLFWIGSIVLLLAKRKK
;
A
#
# COMPACT_ATOMS: atom_id res chain seq x y z
N MET A 1 -1.88 5.23 -17.99
CA MET A 1 -3.29 5.66 -17.92
C MET A 1 -3.60 6.42 -19.18
N LYS A 2 -4.59 5.99 -19.97
CA LYS A 2 -5.02 6.74 -21.16
C LYS A 2 -5.70 8.04 -20.72
N ASP A 3 -5.51 9.12 -21.48
CA ASP A 3 -5.92 10.49 -21.11
C ASP A 3 -7.41 10.64 -20.76
N GLN A 4 -8.30 9.80 -21.32
CA GLN A 4 -9.74 9.86 -21.07
C GLN A 4 -10.14 9.55 -19.62
N ALA A 5 -9.57 8.52 -19.00
CA ALA A 5 -9.89 8.18 -17.61
C ALA A 5 -9.50 9.32 -16.65
N ARG A 6 -8.42 10.05 -16.96
CA ARG A 6 -8.02 11.24 -16.19
C ARG A 6 -9.06 12.35 -16.29
N ILE A 7 -9.62 12.59 -17.48
CA ILE A 7 -10.67 13.60 -17.72
C ILE A 7 -11.95 13.26 -16.94
N TYR A 8 -12.36 11.98 -16.92
CA TYR A 8 -13.52 11.55 -16.13
C TYR A 8 -13.31 11.80 -14.63
N TRP A 9 -12.13 11.46 -14.10
CA TRP A 9 -11.81 11.70 -12.70
C TRP A 9 -11.86 13.18 -12.32
N THR A 10 -11.27 14.06 -13.14
CA THR A 10 -11.30 15.50 -12.87
C THR A 10 -12.73 16.07 -12.88
N THR A 11 -13.59 15.56 -13.75
CA THR A 11 -14.99 16.01 -13.82
C THR A 11 -15.83 15.48 -12.67
N ILE A 12 -15.64 14.21 -12.27
CA ILE A 12 -16.27 13.64 -11.07
C ILE A 12 -15.95 14.49 -9.84
N GLU A 13 -14.69 14.89 -9.68
CA GLU A 13 -14.25 15.72 -8.55
C GLU A 13 -14.94 17.09 -8.57
N ASP A 14 -14.98 17.76 -9.71
CA ASP A 14 -15.69 19.05 -9.87
C ASP A 14 -17.19 18.95 -9.57
N ILE A 15 -17.86 17.90 -10.05
CA ILE A 15 -19.29 17.66 -9.77
C ILE A 15 -19.49 17.37 -8.28
N GLU A 16 -18.64 16.56 -7.66
CA GLU A 16 -18.76 16.20 -6.25
C GLU A 16 -18.76 17.43 -5.33
N HIS A 17 -18.00 18.46 -5.68
CA HIS A 17 -17.98 19.73 -4.95
C HIS A 17 -19.27 20.56 -5.09
N LYS A 18 -20.05 20.32 -6.15
CA LYS A 18 -21.30 21.02 -6.47
C LYS A 18 -22.55 20.26 -6.01
N LEU A 19 -22.40 19.01 -5.57
CA LEU A 19 -23.49 18.22 -5.01
C LEU A 19 -23.89 18.70 -3.61
N SER A 20 -25.17 18.51 -3.27
CA SER A 20 -25.69 18.68 -1.92
C SER A 20 -25.00 17.71 -0.97
N LYS A 21 -25.00 18.01 0.33
CA LYS A 21 -24.34 17.17 1.35
C LYS A 21 -24.87 15.73 1.34
N GLU A 22 -26.16 15.56 1.11
CA GLU A 22 -26.84 14.27 1.04
C GLU A 22 -26.41 13.48 -0.21
N ASN A 23 -26.57 14.07 -1.40
CA ASN A 23 -26.19 13.46 -2.67
C ASN A 23 -24.70 13.12 -2.72
N ARG A 24 -23.85 14.02 -2.20
CA ARG A 24 -22.41 13.78 -2.07
C ARG A 24 -22.10 12.59 -1.17
N THR A 25 -22.80 12.45 -0.05
CA THR A 25 -22.57 11.33 0.88
C THR A 25 -22.97 10.00 0.25
N TYR A 26 -24.09 9.97 -0.48
CA TYR A 26 -24.52 8.80 -1.24
C TYR A 26 -23.50 8.43 -2.32
N MET A 27 -23.15 9.37 -3.20
CA MET A 27 -22.23 9.15 -4.30
C MET A 27 -20.79 8.83 -3.85
N SER A 28 -20.38 9.32 -2.69
CA SER A 28 -19.10 8.95 -2.08
C SER A 28 -19.05 7.48 -1.67
N LYS A 29 -20.16 6.92 -1.14
CA LYS A 29 -20.28 5.49 -0.82
C LYS A 29 -20.25 4.63 -2.09
N VAL A 30 -21.01 5.00 -3.11
CA VAL A 30 -21.03 4.31 -4.42
C VAL A 30 -19.64 4.32 -5.03
N LYS A 31 -19.02 5.50 -5.16
CA LYS A 31 -17.65 5.65 -5.66
C LYS A 31 -16.66 4.80 -4.88
N GLY A 32 -16.68 4.88 -3.54
CA GLY A 32 -15.76 4.14 -2.68
C GLY A 32 -15.89 2.63 -2.86
N TYR A 33 -17.11 2.12 -2.97
CA TYR A 33 -17.35 0.69 -3.17
C TYR A 33 -16.97 0.21 -4.56
N MET A 34 -17.30 0.99 -5.59
CA MET A 34 -16.92 0.68 -6.97
C MET A 34 -15.40 0.69 -7.14
N LEU A 35 -14.70 1.67 -6.59
CA LEU A 35 -13.23 1.72 -6.59
C LEU A 35 -12.62 0.50 -5.88
N LEU A 36 -13.15 0.12 -4.73
CA LEU A 36 -12.64 -1.04 -4.00
C LEU A 36 -12.90 -2.35 -4.75
N SER A 37 -14.05 -2.43 -5.40
CA SER A 37 -14.45 -3.63 -6.14
C SER A 37 -13.80 -3.69 -7.52
N SER A 38 -13.46 -2.56 -8.15
CA SER A 38 -12.74 -2.51 -9.42
C SER A 38 -11.32 -3.04 -9.30
N LEU A 39 -10.71 -2.94 -8.11
CA LEU A 39 -9.43 -3.62 -7.83
C LEU A 39 -9.51 -5.15 -7.93
N PHE A 40 -10.72 -5.71 -8.03
CA PHE A 40 -11.04 -7.11 -8.32
C PHE A 40 -11.67 -7.33 -9.70
N HIS A 41 -11.64 -6.34 -10.60
CA HIS A 41 -12.19 -6.45 -11.95
C HIS A 41 -11.24 -5.82 -12.98
N ASP A 42 -11.19 -6.37 -14.18
CA ASP A 42 -10.30 -5.88 -15.26
C ASP A 42 -10.99 -4.77 -16.08
N ALA A 43 -11.44 -3.70 -15.40
CA ALA A 43 -12.38 -2.76 -16.00
C ALA A 43 -12.26 -1.31 -15.53
N ASP A 44 -11.05 -0.85 -15.18
CA ASP A 44 -10.85 0.49 -14.63
C ASP A 44 -11.40 1.61 -15.53
N GLU A 45 -11.29 1.51 -16.86
CA GLU A 45 -11.82 2.55 -17.78
C GLU A 45 -13.35 2.55 -17.84
N VAL A 46 -13.98 1.37 -18.04
CA VAL A 46 -15.44 1.22 -18.14
C VAL A 46 -16.12 1.57 -16.81
N MET A 47 -15.53 1.18 -15.68
CA MET A 47 -16.03 1.51 -14.36
C MET A 47 -15.97 3.02 -14.08
N VAL A 48 -14.88 3.70 -14.47
CA VAL A 48 -14.78 5.16 -14.33
C VAL A 48 -15.81 5.87 -15.19
N GLU A 49 -16.05 5.39 -16.41
CA GLU A 49 -17.08 5.95 -17.30
C GLU A 49 -18.49 5.80 -16.72
N HIS A 50 -18.85 4.62 -16.22
CA HIS A 50 -20.13 4.41 -15.54
C HIS A 50 -20.28 5.31 -14.31
N LEU A 51 -19.21 5.43 -13.51
CA LEU A 51 -19.22 6.32 -12.36
C LEU A 51 -19.41 7.78 -12.79
N TYR A 52 -18.72 8.22 -13.84
CA TYR A 52 -18.85 9.56 -14.41
C TYR A 52 -20.29 9.86 -14.83
N ASN A 53 -20.93 8.96 -15.58
CA ASN A 53 -22.30 9.13 -16.02
C ASN A 53 -23.27 9.24 -14.83
N MET A 54 -23.11 8.41 -13.78
CA MET A 54 -23.93 8.54 -12.58
C MET A 54 -23.76 9.87 -11.85
N TYR A 55 -22.54 10.42 -11.79
CA TYR A 55 -22.31 11.74 -11.20
C TYR A 55 -23.03 12.84 -12.01
N LEU A 56 -23.03 12.74 -13.34
CA LEU A 56 -23.79 13.66 -14.20
C LEU A 56 -25.29 13.55 -13.96
N ASP A 57 -25.83 12.34 -13.96
CA ASP A 57 -27.27 12.11 -13.82
C ASP A 57 -27.78 12.61 -12.45
N VAL A 58 -27.04 12.34 -11.37
CA VAL A 58 -27.37 12.84 -10.03
C VAL A 58 -27.26 14.36 -9.95
N PHE A 59 -26.26 14.96 -10.62
CA PHE A 59 -26.11 16.41 -10.65
C PHE A 59 -27.25 17.10 -11.41
N GLU A 60 -27.72 16.50 -12.50
CA GLU A 60 -28.88 16.98 -13.25
C GLU A 60 -30.17 16.79 -12.45
N GLY A 61 -30.38 15.62 -11.85
CA GLY A 61 -31.51 15.34 -10.95
C GLY A 61 -31.58 16.34 -9.79
N GLN A 62 -30.44 16.69 -9.20
CA GLN A 62 -30.36 17.69 -8.14
C GLN A 62 -30.85 19.08 -8.58
N LYS A 63 -30.56 19.49 -9.83
CA LYS A 63 -31.08 20.76 -10.36
C LYS A 63 -32.61 20.77 -10.46
N ASN A 64 -33.20 19.60 -10.64
CA ASN A 64 -34.65 19.38 -10.67
C ASN A 64 -35.24 19.07 -9.27
N GLY A 65 -34.44 19.20 -8.20
CA GLY A 65 -34.89 18.99 -6.82
C GLY A 65 -34.91 17.53 -6.36
N LEU A 66 -34.40 16.58 -7.17
CA LEU A 66 -34.35 15.17 -6.82
C LEU A 66 -33.09 14.83 -6.00
N SER A 67 -33.25 13.97 -5.02
CA SER A 67 -32.13 13.38 -4.28
C SER A 67 -31.51 12.18 -5.02
N ALA A 68 -30.28 11.85 -4.68
CA ALA A 68 -29.59 10.68 -5.23
C ALA A 68 -30.26 9.36 -4.82
N GLU A 69 -30.88 9.32 -3.63
CA GLU A 69 -31.65 8.16 -3.16
C GLU A 69 -32.94 7.98 -3.98
N GLU A 70 -33.64 9.06 -4.30
CA GLU A 70 -34.83 9.00 -5.17
C GLU A 70 -34.48 8.59 -6.60
N PHE A 71 -33.29 8.93 -7.09
CA PHE A 71 -32.86 8.63 -8.45
C PHE A 71 -32.21 7.25 -8.62
N LEU A 72 -31.31 6.87 -7.70
CA LEU A 72 -30.52 5.63 -7.74
C LEU A 72 -31.03 4.53 -6.79
N GLY A 73 -32.05 4.85 -5.98
CA GLY A 73 -32.61 3.97 -4.96
C GLY A 73 -31.91 4.07 -3.60
N ASP A 74 -32.62 3.66 -2.55
CA ASP A 74 -32.19 3.80 -1.15
C ASP A 74 -30.94 2.98 -0.77
N ASN A 75 -30.52 2.03 -1.62
CA ASN A 75 -29.42 1.12 -1.31
C ASN A 75 -28.23 1.30 -2.27
N PRO A 76 -27.27 2.18 -1.93
CA PRO A 76 -26.09 2.42 -2.77
C PRO A 76 -25.23 1.17 -2.96
N LYS A 77 -25.31 0.20 -2.04
CA LYS A 77 -24.60 -1.07 -2.17
C LYS A 77 -25.22 -1.96 -3.25
N ALA A 78 -26.54 -2.10 -3.23
CA ALA A 78 -27.24 -2.93 -4.21
C ALA A 78 -27.03 -2.38 -5.62
N MET A 79 -27.14 -1.06 -5.78
CA MET A 79 -26.87 -0.38 -7.05
C MET A 79 -25.44 -0.63 -7.53
N ALA A 80 -24.45 -0.45 -6.65
CA ALA A 80 -23.06 -0.69 -7.02
C ALA A 80 -22.77 -2.18 -7.30
N ASP A 81 -23.35 -3.11 -6.55
CA ASP A 81 -23.24 -4.56 -6.81
C ASP A 81 -23.83 -4.95 -8.18
N GLU A 82 -24.92 -4.32 -8.59
CA GLU A 82 -25.55 -4.55 -9.91
C GLU A 82 -24.66 -4.08 -11.05
N LEU A 83 -24.03 -2.90 -10.90
CA LEU A 83 -23.07 -2.38 -11.88
C LEU A 83 -21.81 -3.26 -11.98
N LEU A 84 -21.33 -3.74 -10.83
CA LEU A 84 -20.13 -4.57 -10.77
C LEU A 84 -20.33 -5.97 -11.34
N LYS A 85 -21.56 -6.54 -11.27
CA LYS A 85 -21.87 -7.85 -11.87
C LYS A 85 -21.56 -7.93 -13.36
N ASN A 86 -21.62 -6.79 -14.06
CA ASN A 86 -21.40 -6.71 -15.49
C ASN A 86 -19.91 -6.49 -15.86
N LEU A 87 -19.04 -6.32 -14.87
CA LEU A 87 -17.61 -6.14 -15.12
C LEU A 87 -16.89 -7.51 -15.17
N PRO A 88 -15.88 -7.67 -16.04
CA PRO A 88 -15.08 -8.89 -16.08
C PRO A 88 -14.33 -9.08 -14.75
N PRO A 89 -14.34 -10.30 -14.17
CA PRO A 89 -13.64 -10.57 -12.91
C PRO A 89 -12.13 -10.37 -13.07
N LEU A 90 -11.43 -10.17 -11.95
CA LEU A 90 -9.99 -9.98 -11.99
C LEU A 90 -9.31 -11.18 -12.66
N THR A 91 -8.50 -10.89 -13.67
CA THR A 91 -7.59 -11.88 -14.22
C THR A 91 -6.62 -12.32 -13.11
N VAL A 92 -6.48 -13.62 -12.86
CA VAL A 92 -5.54 -14.22 -11.88
C VAL A 92 -4.14 -13.61 -12.00
N LYS A 93 -3.73 -13.27 -13.23
CA LYS A 93 -2.49 -12.56 -13.54
C LYS A 93 -2.33 -11.23 -12.79
N LYS A 94 -3.36 -10.37 -12.73
CA LYS A 94 -3.29 -9.08 -12.04
C LYS A 94 -3.16 -9.23 -10.52
N ALA A 95 -3.88 -10.19 -9.94
CA ALA A 95 -3.75 -10.51 -8.52
C ALA A 95 -2.33 -10.99 -8.20
N LEU A 96 -1.77 -11.86 -9.05
CA LEU A 96 -0.41 -12.34 -8.90
C LEU A 96 0.61 -11.22 -9.06
N ASP A 97 0.47 -10.34 -10.06
CA ASP A 97 1.35 -9.20 -10.29
C ASP A 97 1.38 -8.24 -9.09
N LEU A 98 0.21 -7.90 -8.54
CA LEU A 98 0.10 -7.07 -7.32
C LEU A 98 0.77 -7.75 -6.12
N SER A 99 0.52 -9.04 -5.94
CA SER A 99 1.08 -9.80 -4.82
C SER A 99 2.59 -9.93 -4.92
N LEU A 100 3.12 -10.16 -6.12
CA LEU A 100 4.55 -10.19 -6.40
C LEU A 100 5.20 -8.82 -6.15
N MET A 101 4.54 -7.73 -6.55
CA MET A 101 5.03 -6.39 -6.30
C MET A 101 5.11 -6.11 -4.78
N VAL A 102 4.02 -6.39 -4.05
CA VAL A 102 3.98 -6.21 -2.59
C VAL A 102 5.02 -7.10 -1.90
N GLY A 103 5.15 -8.36 -2.33
CA GLY A 103 6.13 -9.30 -1.80
C GLY A 103 7.56 -8.86 -2.06
N GLY A 104 7.84 -8.37 -3.27
CA GLY A 104 9.14 -7.80 -3.63
C GLY A 104 9.52 -6.62 -2.74
N ILE A 105 8.57 -5.73 -2.42
CA ILE A 105 8.80 -4.61 -1.50
C ILE A 105 9.12 -5.12 -0.09
N PHE A 106 8.34 -6.07 0.44
CA PHE A 106 8.60 -6.64 1.76
C PHE A 106 9.98 -7.32 1.85
N LEU A 107 10.35 -8.10 0.84
CA LEU A 107 11.66 -8.74 0.76
C LEU A 107 12.79 -7.70 0.66
N ALA A 108 12.61 -6.65 -0.12
CA ALA A 108 13.57 -5.55 -0.20
C ALA A 108 13.78 -4.87 1.16
N PHE A 109 12.70 -4.60 1.89
CA PHE A 109 12.77 -4.07 3.26
C PHE A 109 13.49 -5.03 4.20
N GLN A 110 13.15 -6.32 4.17
CA GLN A 110 13.77 -7.32 5.03
C GLN A 110 15.29 -7.38 4.78
N PHE A 111 15.70 -7.57 3.52
CA PHE A 111 17.11 -7.68 3.17
C PHE A 111 17.90 -6.41 3.47
N LEU A 112 17.33 -5.24 3.19
CA LEU A 112 17.99 -3.98 3.53
C LEU A 112 18.06 -3.75 5.05
N ALA A 113 17.05 -4.15 5.82
CA ALA A 113 17.06 -4.04 7.27
C ALA A 113 18.09 -4.98 7.92
N GLU A 114 18.19 -6.22 7.45
CA GLU A 114 19.22 -7.17 7.89
C GLU A 114 20.63 -6.67 7.55
N PHE A 115 20.81 -6.17 6.32
CA PHE A 115 22.05 -5.56 5.88
C PHE A 115 22.42 -4.33 6.72
N ALA A 116 21.45 -3.46 7.01
CA ALA A 116 21.64 -2.27 7.85
C ALA A 116 22.06 -2.61 9.28
N GLY A 117 21.59 -3.74 9.81
CA GLY A 117 21.86 -4.17 11.18
C GLY A 117 23.20 -4.89 11.36
N SER A 118 23.59 -5.74 10.41
CA SER A 118 24.72 -6.65 10.58
C SER A 118 25.79 -6.54 9.49
N GLY A 119 25.55 -5.79 8.42
CA GLY A 119 26.39 -5.77 7.22
C GLY A 119 26.34 -7.07 6.41
N GLN A 120 25.43 -7.99 6.75
CA GLN A 120 25.20 -9.25 6.06
C GLN A 120 23.70 -9.50 5.88
N ILE A 121 23.34 -10.25 4.83
CA ILE A 121 21.96 -10.64 4.55
C ILE A 121 21.83 -12.14 4.84
N GLY A 122 20.81 -12.51 5.60
CA GLY A 122 20.48 -13.90 5.88
C GLY A 122 19.46 -14.44 4.88
N LEU A 123 19.80 -15.49 4.14
CA LEU A 123 18.80 -16.27 3.43
C LEU A 123 18.20 -17.29 4.36
N ASN A 124 17.05 -16.93 4.92
CA ASN A 124 16.17 -17.88 5.57
C ASN A 124 14.97 -18.16 4.66
N MET A 125 14.90 -19.39 4.11
CA MET A 125 13.80 -19.76 3.21
C MET A 125 12.44 -19.67 3.89
N MET A 126 12.36 -19.93 5.20
CA MET A 126 11.11 -19.83 5.95
C MET A 126 10.69 -18.36 6.13
N SER A 127 11.65 -17.46 6.36
CA SER A 127 11.39 -16.02 6.39
C SER A 127 10.81 -15.56 5.05
N ILE A 128 11.48 -15.90 3.94
CA ILE A 128 11.06 -15.55 2.58
C ILE A 128 9.65 -16.09 2.30
N LEU A 129 9.39 -17.36 2.59
CA LEU A 129 8.06 -17.97 2.42
C LEU A 129 7.00 -17.26 3.25
N GLY A 130 7.33 -16.87 4.48
CA GLY A 130 6.39 -16.15 5.33
C GLY A 130 6.15 -14.72 4.87
N PHE A 131 7.16 -13.97 4.40
CA PHE A 131 6.92 -12.65 3.81
C PHE A 131 6.11 -12.73 2.51
N MET A 132 6.33 -13.77 1.70
CA MET A 132 5.54 -14.04 0.50
C MET A 132 4.09 -14.40 0.84
N SER A 133 3.85 -15.19 1.88
CA SER A 133 2.49 -15.50 2.33
C SER A 133 1.78 -14.27 2.91
N LEU A 134 2.50 -13.42 3.65
CA LEU A 134 1.99 -12.12 4.11
C LEU A 134 1.63 -11.22 2.91
N ALA A 135 2.50 -11.14 1.91
CA ALA A 135 2.28 -10.33 0.72
C ALA A 135 1.07 -10.76 -0.13
N LEU A 136 0.70 -12.04 -0.08
CA LEU A 136 -0.51 -12.56 -0.70
C LEU A 136 -1.75 -12.32 0.19
N ALA A 137 -1.67 -12.69 1.47
CA ALA A 137 -2.83 -12.71 2.36
C ALA A 137 -3.28 -11.30 2.79
N PHE A 138 -2.35 -10.39 3.08
CA PHE A 138 -2.68 -9.10 3.66
C PHE A 138 -3.40 -8.14 2.72
N PRO A 139 -3.04 -8.00 1.43
CA PRO A 139 -3.81 -7.20 0.49
C PRO A 139 -5.25 -7.72 0.37
N ILE A 140 -5.42 -9.04 0.24
CA ILE A 140 -6.74 -9.68 0.14
C ILE A 140 -7.58 -9.38 1.40
N LEU A 141 -7.01 -9.61 2.59
CA LEU A 141 -7.67 -9.32 3.86
C LEU A 141 -8.02 -7.84 4.00
N PHE A 142 -7.09 -6.94 3.66
CA PHE A 142 -7.29 -5.50 3.72
C PHE A 142 -8.50 -5.07 2.88
N PHE A 143 -8.60 -5.57 1.65
CA PHE A 143 -9.73 -5.28 0.79
C PHE A 143 -11.05 -5.84 1.30
N LEU A 144 -11.07 -7.08 1.78
CA LEU A 144 -12.27 -7.67 2.39
C LEU A 144 -12.76 -6.84 3.57
N LEU A 145 -11.85 -6.31 4.39
CA LEU A 145 -12.18 -5.47 5.53
C LEU A 145 -12.69 -4.10 5.11
N ILE A 146 -12.06 -3.43 4.14
CA ILE A 146 -12.57 -2.13 3.67
C ILE A 146 -13.98 -2.28 3.07
N LYS A 147 -14.27 -3.39 2.38
CA LYS A 147 -15.60 -3.65 1.82
C LYS A 147 -16.68 -3.62 2.91
N GLN A 148 -16.35 -4.12 4.09
CA GLN A 148 -17.24 -4.10 5.26
C GLN A 148 -17.29 -2.71 5.92
N VAL A 149 -16.19 -1.97 5.92
CA VAL A 149 -16.09 -0.64 6.54
C VAL A 149 -16.86 0.44 5.77
N ILE A 150 -16.88 0.41 4.43
CA ILE A 150 -17.53 1.45 3.60
C ILE A 150 -19.00 1.68 3.96
N TYR A 151 -19.73 0.62 4.32
CA TYR A 151 -21.14 0.71 4.69
C TYR A 151 -21.39 0.76 6.20
N GLN A 152 -20.33 0.74 7.01
CA GLN A 152 -20.46 0.80 8.44
C GLN A 152 -20.73 2.23 8.88
N THR A 153 -21.85 2.46 9.57
CA THR A 153 -22.21 3.81 10.07
C THR A 153 -21.65 4.09 11.46
N LYS A 154 -21.39 3.04 12.24
CA LYS A 154 -20.91 3.14 13.63
C LYS A 154 -19.40 3.32 13.69
N LYS A 155 -18.93 4.53 14.07
CA LYS A 155 -17.50 4.90 14.17
C LYS A 155 -16.66 3.90 14.98
N TRP A 156 -17.15 3.42 16.12
CA TRP A 156 -16.40 2.46 16.95
C TRP A 156 -16.10 1.15 16.22
N LYS A 157 -17.05 0.64 15.41
CA LYS A 157 -16.83 -0.57 14.62
C LYS A 157 -15.78 -0.34 13.53
N ILE A 158 -15.78 0.84 12.90
CA ILE A 158 -14.76 1.23 11.90
C ILE A 158 -13.37 1.23 12.52
N TRP A 159 -13.19 1.97 13.62
CA TRP A 159 -11.92 2.04 14.34
C TRP A 159 -11.47 0.68 14.87
N GLY A 160 -12.40 -0.12 15.40
CA GLY A 160 -12.14 -1.48 15.85
C GLY A 160 -11.61 -2.37 14.74
N THR A 161 -12.18 -2.30 13.53
CA THR A 161 -11.69 -3.07 12.37
C THR A 161 -10.27 -2.68 11.98
N TYR A 162 -9.96 -1.39 11.91
CA TYR A 162 -8.61 -0.93 11.59
C TYR A 162 -7.58 -1.33 12.66
N LEU A 163 -7.94 -1.23 13.94
CA LEU A 163 -7.08 -1.61 15.05
C LEU A 163 -6.81 -3.12 15.03
N LEU A 164 -7.85 -3.94 14.83
CA LEU A 164 -7.72 -5.39 14.73
C LEU A 164 -6.83 -5.80 13.55
N PHE A 165 -6.99 -5.16 12.40
CA PHE A 165 -6.15 -5.41 11.23
C PHE A 165 -4.68 -5.07 11.50
N GLY A 166 -4.41 -3.91 12.10
CA GLY A 166 -3.06 -3.52 12.50
C GLY A 166 -2.44 -4.50 13.50
N LEU A 167 -3.22 -4.95 14.49
CA LEU A 167 -2.78 -5.94 15.48
C LEU A 167 -2.44 -7.28 14.83
N LEU A 168 -3.29 -7.77 13.91
CA LEU A 168 -3.03 -9.00 13.15
C LEU A 168 -1.76 -8.89 12.32
N PHE A 169 -1.53 -7.74 11.67
CA PHE A 169 -0.33 -7.50 10.88
C PHE A 169 0.94 -7.53 11.74
N VAL A 170 0.96 -6.79 12.85
CA VAL A 170 2.09 -6.78 13.79
C VAL A 170 2.34 -8.16 14.38
N THR A 171 1.27 -8.88 14.74
CA THR A 171 1.37 -10.25 15.29
C THR A 171 1.95 -11.21 14.25
N ALA A 172 1.53 -11.10 12.98
CA ALA A 172 2.04 -11.97 11.92
C ALA A 172 3.52 -11.70 11.61
N LEU A 173 3.96 -10.43 11.65
CA LEU A 173 5.38 -10.07 11.56
C LEU A 173 6.18 -10.60 12.75
N ALA A 174 5.64 -10.50 13.97
CA ALA A 174 6.28 -11.03 15.18
C ALA A 174 6.43 -12.56 15.13
N ILE A 175 5.39 -13.27 14.67
CA ILE A 175 5.45 -14.73 14.48
C ILE A 175 6.50 -15.09 13.41
N ASN A 176 6.50 -14.39 12.29
CA ASN A 176 7.46 -14.64 11.20
C ASN A 176 8.91 -14.45 11.68
N THR A 177 9.20 -13.34 12.39
CA THR A 177 10.52 -13.06 12.94
C THR A 177 10.91 -14.05 14.04
N TRP A 178 9.97 -14.45 14.89
CA TRP A 178 10.20 -15.48 15.91
C TRP A 178 10.56 -16.84 15.29
N ILE A 179 9.81 -17.30 14.28
CA ILE A 179 10.11 -18.54 13.54
C ILE A 179 11.49 -18.44 12.87
N THR A 180 11.78 -17.29 12.24
CA THR A 180 13.04 -17.03 11.54
C THR A 180 14.24 -17.12 12.48
N ASN A 181 14.13 -16.62 13.71
CA ASN A 181 15.19 -16.65 14.71
C ASN A 181 15.45 -18.05 15.29
N HIS A 182 14.48 -18.97 15.20
CA HIS A 182 14.63 -20.35 15.69
C HIS A 182 15.15 -21.33 14.61
N LEU A 183 15.16 -20.90 13.35
CA LEU A 183 15.64 -21.70 12.21
C LEU A 183 17.00 -21.20 11.73
N SER A 184 17.88 -22.11 11.35
CA SER A 184 19.22 -21.77 10.85
C SER A 184 19.14 -20.94 9.57
N SER A 185 19.63 -19.70 9.62
CA SER A 185 19.80 -18.84 8.44
C SER A 185 21.12 -19.13 7.74
N ILE A 186 21.11 -19.17 6.40
CA ILE A 186 22.34 -19.20 5.61
C ILE A 186 22.79 -17.74 5.42
N LEU A 187 23.88 -17.35 6.06
CA LEU A 187 24.43 -16.01 5.90
C LEU A 187 25.11 -15.86 4.54
N LEU A 188 24.73 -14.84 3.78
CA LEU A 188 25.45 -14.51 2.56
C LEU A 188 26.87 -14.05 2.88
N PRO A 189 27.86 -14.44 2.06
CA PRO A 189 29.15 -13.79 2.12
C PRO A 189 28.98 -12.28 1.91
N ARG A 190 29.83 -11.50 2.58
CA ARG A 190 29.68 -10.05 2.70
C ARG A 190 29.63 -9.34 1.35
N ILE A 191 30.40 -9.82 0.37
CA ILE A 191 30.42 -9.28 -1.01
C ILE A 191 29.05 -9.46 -1.68
N TRP A 192 28.45 -10.65 -1.57
CA TRP A 192 27.12 -10.92 -2.13
C TRP A 192 26.03 -10.12 -1.43
N SER A 193 26.17 -9.87 -0.12
CA SER A 193 25.24 -9.01 0.62
C SER A 193 25.27 -7.56 0.10
N ILE A 194 26.48 -7.01 -0.13
CA ILE A 194 26.66 -5.66 -0.70
C ILE A 194 26.07 -5.60 -2.12
N LEU A 195 26.35 -6.59 -2.97
CA LEU A 195 25.84 -6.64 -4.33
C LEU A 195 24.30 -6.70 -4.36
N LEU A 196 23.70 -7.55 -3.54
CA LEU A 196 22.23 -7.66 -3.46
C LEU A 196 21.60 -6.35 -2.96
N ALA A 197 22.16 -5.74 -1.91
CA ALA A 197 21.67 -4.46 -1.39
C ALA A 197 21.82 -3.32 -2.42
N LEU A 198 22.92 -3.30 -3.17
CA LEU A 198 23.15 -2.36 -4.26
C LEU A 198 22.12 -2.54 -5.39
N ILE A 199 21.83 -3.77 -5.79
CA ILE A 199 20.80 -4.07 -6.80
C ILE A 199 19.45 -3.52 -6.37
N ILE A 200 19.05 -3.73 -5.11
CA ILE A 200 17.76 -3.22 -4.58
C ILE A 200 17.71 -1.68 -4.68
N VAL A 201 18.78 -0.97 -4.29
CA VAL A 201 18.84 0.49 -4.37
C VAL A 201 18.83 0.98 -5.82
N VAL A 202 19.56 0.32 -6.72
CA VAL A 202 19.59 0.66 -8.16
C VAL A 202 18.21 0.48 -8.78
N VAL A 203 17.55 -0.65 -8.55
CA VAL A 203 16.17 -0.91 -9.01
C VAL A 203 15.25 0.18 -8.49
N THR A 204 15.32 0.50 -7.19
CA THR A 204 14.50 1.56 -6.59
C THR A 204 14.78 2.93 -7.24
N THR A 205 16.03 3.20 -7.61
CA THR A 205 16.41 4.45 -8.29
C THR A 205 15.88 4.51 -9.73
N ILE A 206 15.80 3.39 -10.44
CA ILE A 206 15.17 3.32 -11.78
C ILE A 206 13.70 3.75 -11.70
N TYR A 207 13.00 3.30 -10.66
CA TYR A 207 11.59 3.65 -10.42
C TYR A 207 11.38 5.03 -9.74
N ARG A 208 12.42 5.88 -9.61
CA ARG A 208 12.32 7.20 -8.94
C ARG A 208 11.32 8.18 -9.57
N LYS A 209 10.83 7.90 -10.78
CA LYS A 209 9.79 8.74 -11.43
C LYS A 209 8.44 8.58 -10.75
N GLU A 210 8.21 7.47 -10.05
CA GLU A 210 7.02 7.25 -9.26
C GLU A 210 7.11 8.05 -7.96
N ASP A 211 6.12 8.92 -7.70
CA ASP A 211 6.11 9.81 -6.53
C ASP A 211 6.21 9.04 -5.20
N LEU A 212 5.58 7.85 -5.14
CA LEU A 212 5.67 6.91 -4.01
C LEU A 212 7.12 6.46 -3.75
N VAL A 213 7.81 6.03 -4.80
CA VAL A 213 9.19 5.52 -4.71
C VAL A 213 10.14 6.65 -4.32
N LYS A 214 10.00 7.81 -4.96
CA LYS A 214 10.84 8.98 -4.71
C LYS A 214 10.73 9.49 -3.27
N CYS A 215 9.50 9.65 -2.77
CA CYS A 215 9.27 10.31 -1.49
C CYS A 215 9.43 9.36 -0.30
N ILE A 216 9.15 8.07 -0.49
CA ILE A 216 9.06 7.11 0.62
C ILE A 216 10.18 6.07 0.55
N PHE A 217 10.21 5.25 -0.50
CA PHE A 217 11.10 4.08 -0.51
C PHE A 217 12.57 4.43 -0.72
N LEU A 218 12.87 5.33 -1.65
CA LEU A 218 14.25 5.72 -1.99
C LEU A 218 15.03 6.28 -0.79
N PRO A 219 14.56 7.28 -0.02
CA PRO A 219 15.32 7.80 1.12
C PRO A 219 15.52 6.76 2.23
N VAL A 220 14.52 5.91 2.48
CA VAL A 220 14.61 4.84 3.50
C VAL A 220 15.61 3.77 3.07
N PHE A 221 15.55 3.33 1.82
CA PHE A 221 16.45 2.29 1.30
C PHE A 221 17.89 2.79 1.21
N LEU A 222 18.10 4.05 0.84
CA LEU A 222 19.42 4.67 0.88
C LEU A 222 19.98 4.72 2.31
N LEU A 223 19.16 5.10 3.29
CA LEU A 223 19.57 5.11 4.69
C LEU A 223 20.00 3.72 5.17
N TYR A 224 19.20 2.69 4.88
CA TYR A 224 19.51 1.31 5.26
C TYR A 224 20.77 0.78 4.56
N PHE A 225 20.92 1.09 3.27
CA PHE A 225 22.11 0.74 2.51
C PHE A 225 23.37 1.38 3.08
N LEU A 226 23.34 2.68 3.39
CA LEU A 226 24.47 3.40 4.00
C LEU A 226 24.81 2.84 5.38
N SER A 227 23.79 2.51 6.19
CA SER A 227 24.00 1.83 7.48
C SER A 227 24.69 0.48 7.31
N GLY A 228 24.28 -0.31 6.32
CA GLY A 228 24.89 -1.61 6.08
C GLY A 228 26.34 -1.51 5.60
N LEU A 229 26.66 -0.54 4.74
CA LEU A 229 28.05 -0.24 4.38
C LEU A 229 28.88 0.19 5.58
N LEU A 230 28.30 0.97 6.49
CA LEU A 230 28.95 1.35 7.75
C LEU A 230 29.22 0.11 8.62
N GLN A 231 28.27 -0.81 8.75
CA GLN A 231 28.47 -2.07 9.48
C GLN A 231 29.57 -2.93 8.86
N VAL A 232 29.61 -3.02 7.53
CA VAL A 232 30.70 -3.70 6.80
C VAL A 232 32.05 -3.08 7.13
N TYR A 233 32.14 -1.75 7.14
CA TYR A 233 33.37 -1.01 7.45
C TYR A 233 33.80 -1.21 8.91
N LEU A 234 32.89 -1.07 9.87
CA LEU A 234 33.16 -1.27 11.30
C LEU A 234 33.68 -2.67 11.57
N ALA A 235 33.04 -3.68 10.97
CA ALA A 235 33.47 -5.07 11.09
C ALA A 235 34.83 -5.33 10.44
N PHE A 236 35.19 -4.62 9.37
CA PHE A 236 36.52 -4.70 8.76
C PHE A 236 37.61 -4.06 9.65
N GLN A 237 37.28 -2.96 10.31
CA GLN A 237 38.18 -2.28 11.26
C GLN A 237 38.28 -3.00 12.62
N GLY A 238 37.52 -4.09 12.83
CA GLY A 238 37.44 -4.76 14.12
C GLY A 238 36.78 -3.94 15.22
N ILE A 239 36.09 -2.85 14.87
CA ILE A 239 35.39 -2.00 15.83
C ILE A 239 34.13 -2.74 16.28
N SER A 240 34.08 -3.05 17.57
CA SER A 240 32.94 -3.72 18.19
C SER A 240 32.51 -2.96 19.44
N GLY A 241 31.20 -3.00 19.72
CA GLY A 241 30.63 -2.35 20.90
C GLY A 241 29.11 -2.37 20.84
N ASP A 242 28.47 -2.29 22.00
CA ASP A 242 27.01 -2.29 22.10
C ASP A 242 26.38 -1.14 21.32
N PHE A 243 27.05 0.02 21.28
CA PHE A 243 26.59 1.14 20.46
C PHE A 243 26.50 0.77 18.98
N TRP A 244 27.58 0.22 18.40
CA TRP A 244 27.67 -0.09 16.98
C TRP A 244 26.79 -1.26 16.56
N ASN A 245 26.72 -2.30 17.38
CA ASN A 245 26.04 -3.55 17.02
C ASN A 245 24.56 -3.58 17.42
N LYS A 246 24.12 -2.74 18.37
CA LYS A 246 22.73 -2.75 18.87
C LYS A 246 22.06 -1.40 18.68
N TRP A 247 22.63 -0.33 19.23
CA TRP A 247 21.95 0.97 19.28
C TRP A 247 21.93 1.70 17.93
N LEU A 248 23.00 1.61 17.15
CA LEU A 248 23.09 2.22 15.83
C LEU A 248 22.03 1.62 14.87
N PRO A 249 21.92 0.28 14.68
CA PRO A 249 20.85 -0.32 13.90
C PRO A 249 19.44 0.11 14.33
N VAL A 250 19.17 0.10 15.65
CA VAL A 250 17.88 0.52 16.19
C VAL A 250 17.59 1.99 15.85
N GLY A 251 18.58 2.87 16.02
CA GLY A 251 18.47 4.28 15.65
C GLY A 251 18.20 4.47 14.16
N VAL A 252 18.87 3.71 13.30
CA VAL A 252 18.66 3.72 11.85
C VAL A 252 17.26 3.24 11.48
N MET A 253 16.74 2.18 12.12
CA MET A 253 15.37 1.70 11.90
C MET A 253 14.34 2.76 12.31
N LEU A 254 14.53 3.42 13.46
CA LEU A 254 13.65 4.51 13.91
C LEU A 254 13.68 5.70 12.94
N LEU A 255 14.86 6.10 12.48
CA LEU A 255 15.00 7.15 11.47
C LEU A 255 14.36 6.76 10.13
N GLY A 256 14.51 5.51 9.71
CA GLY A 256 13.85 4.96 8.52
C GLY A 256 12.32 5.04 8.65
N PHE A 257 11.77 4.71 9.81
CA PHE A 257 10.34 4.85 10.08
C PHE A 257 9.88 6.31 10.03
N VAL A 258 10.65 7.24 10.61
CA VAL A 258 10.35 8.68 10.54
C VAL A 258 10.37 9.18 9.09
N LEU A 259 11.38 8.80 8.30
CA LEU A 259 11.47 9.15 6.88
C LEU A 259 10.29 8.60 6.08
N PHE A 260 9.87 7.36 6.36
CA PHE A 260 8.69 6.76 5.74
C PHE A 260 7.42 7.60 5.99
N TRP A 261 7.22 8.04 7.24
CA TRP A 261 6.08 8.89 7.61
C TRP A 261 6.15 10.27 6.99
N ILE A 262 7.31 10.94 7.02
CA ILE A 262 7.51 12.24 6.38
C ILE A 262 7.23 12.14 4.89
N GLY A 263 7.80 11.14 4.21
CA GLY A 263 7.56 10.86 2.80
C GLY A 263 6.09 10.67 2.48
N SER A 264 5.36 9.95 3.35
CA SER A 264 3.92 9.73 3.21
C SER A 264 3.12 11.04 3.33
N ILE A 265 3.48 11.91 4.29
CA ILE A 265 2.83 13.22 4.46
C ILE A 265 3.11 14.12 3.25
N VAL A 266 4.37 14.18 2.79
CA VAL A 266 4.76 14.97 1.62
C VAL A 266 3.97 14.54 0.38
N LEU A 267 3.84 13.23 0.17
CA LEU A 267 3.05 12.68 -0.94
C LEU A 267 1.58 13.08 -0.87
N LEU A 268 0.97 13.01 0.32
CA LEU A 268 -0.44 13.40 0.52
C LEU A 268 -0.64 14.90 0.29
N LEU A 269 0.28 15.74 0.75
CA LEU A 269 0.22 17.19 0.54
C LEU A 269 0.45 17.57 -0.92
N ALA A 270 1.35 16.87 -1.63
CA ALA A 270 1.59 17.08 -3.05
C ALA A 270 0.37 16.73 -3.91
N LYS A 271 -0.39 15.69 -3.55
CA LYS A 271 -1.63 15.32 -4.25
C LYS A 271 -2.80 16.27 -4.00
N ARG A 272 -2.85 17.01 -2.88
CA ARG A 272 -3.89 18.01 -2.61
C ARG A 272 -3.70 19.34 -3.36
N LYS A 273 -2.53 19.56 -3.96
CA LYS A 273 -2.18 20.81 -4.68
C LYS A 273 -2.33 20.72 -6.20
N LYS A 274 -2.65 19.53 -6.73
CA LYS A 274 -2.98 19.30 -8.14
C LYS A 274 -4.48 19.14 -8.27
#